data_AF-A0AAU0WQE2-F1
#
_entry.id   AF-A0AAU0WQE2-F1
#
_cell.length_a   1.000
_cell.length_b   1.000
_cell.length_c   1.000
_cell.angle_alpha   90.00
_cell.angle_beta   90.00
_cell.angle_gamma   90.00
#
_symmetry.space_group_name_H-M   'P 1'
#
loop_
_entity.id
_entity.type
_entity.pdbx_description
1 polymer ?
#
loop_
_entity_poly.entity_id
_entity_poly.type
_entity_poly.pdbx_seq_one_letter_code
_entity_poly.pdbx_strand_id
1 'polypeptide(L)'
;MSRPHVLLSAAVSLDGCLDDTGPERLLLSGAEDFDRVDAVRAASDAILVGAGTLRADRPRLLVNSPQRRAKRVDDGRPAYPLKVAVTASGDLDPGDPFWTTGGERLVYTTESGATRARTRVGGAADVVALGRHLDWAALLDDLAARGVRRLLVEGGAHVHTQLLQLGLADELRLAVAPLVVGEPGAPRLFGPGSYPGGPRSRMRVLATERVGDVIVTRYAPTVPGPGAAATAADRHWLRLACELAAECPPSRTAFSVGAVVVADDGTELARGYSREGEDPVVHAEESALGKLAADDPRLATATVYSSLEPCAHRASRPKPCARLIVDAGVRRVVTAWREPDTFVPGADGIGVLASAGVTVVEVPELADAAVLPNRHLVAAAP
;
A
#
# COMPACT_ATOMS: atom_id res chain seq x y z
N MET A 1 -2.20 -0.63 14.93
CA MET A 1 -3.17 -1.23 13.98
C MET A 1 -2.67 -0.93 12.58
N SER A 2 -2.71 -1.89 11.66
CA SER A 2 -2.28 -1.68 10.27
C SER A 2 -3.35 -0.91 9.50
N ARG A 3 -2.96 0.13 8.74
CA ARG A 3 -3.86 0.82 7.82
C ARG A 3 -4.46 -0.15 6.78
N PRO A 4 -5.63 0.13 6.20
CA PRO A 4 -6.25 -0.73 5.19
C PRO A 4 -5.36 -0.83 3.95
N HIS A 5 -5.41 -1.98 3.26
CA HIS A 5 -4.84 -2.13 1.92
C HIS A 5 -5.69 -1.36 0.92
N VAL A 6 -5.11 -0.34 0.30
CA VAL A 6 -5.78 0.58 -0.62
C VAL A 6 -5.54 0.14 -2.07
N LEU A 7 -6.60 -0.34 -2.71
CA LEU A 7 -6.61 -0.69 -4.14
C LEU A 7 -7.30 0.43 -4.92
N LEU A 8 -6.55 1.12 -5.79
CA LEU A 8 -7.13 2.01 -6.80
C LEU A 8 -7.61 1.16 -7.97
N SER A 9 -8.82 1.41 -8.47
CA SER A 9 -9.35 0.72 -9.65
C SER A 9 -9.96 1.73 -10.61
N ALA A 10 -9.58 1.64 -11.89
CA ALA A 10 -10.14 2.45 -12.97
C ALA A 10 -10.14 1.71 -14.29
N ALA A 11 -11.04 2.13 -15.19
CA ALA A 11 -10.97 1.82 -16.61
C ALA A 11 -10.64 3.12 -17.36
N VAL A 12 -9.75 3.04 -18.35
CA VAL A 12 -9.30 4.19 -19.16
C VAL A 12 -9.28 3.85 -20.64
N SER A 13 -9.37 4.87 -21.49
CA SER A 13 -8.97 4.78 -22.91
C SER A 13 -7.45 4.58 -23.05
N LEU A 14 -6.97 4.27 -24.26
CA LEU A 14 -5.53 4.16 -24.58
C LEU A 14 -4.74 5.43 -24.23
N ASP A 15 -5.38 6.60 -24.34
CA ASP A 15 -4.80 7.90 -23.99
C ASP A 15 -5.03 8.30 -22.51
N GLY A 16 -5.65 7.44 -21.70
CA GLY A 16 -5.76 7.65 -20.24
C GLY A 16 -6.98 8.47 -19.79
N CYS A 17 -8.02 8.60 -20.61
CA CYS A 17 -9.28 9.23 -20.23
C CYS A 17 -10.19 8.27 -19.46
N LEU A 18 -10.87 8.80 -18.45
CA LEU A 18 -11.92 8.13 -17.67
C LEU A 18 -13.30 8.23 -18.32
N ASP A 19 -13.50 9.21 -19.20
CA ASP A 19 -14.75 9.49 -19.91
C ASP A 19 -14.46 10.39 -21.13
N ASP A 20 -15.47 10.67 -21.95
CA ASP A 20 -15.43 11.75 -22.95
C ASP A 20 -16.03 13.06 -22.38
N THR A 21 -16.24 14.09 -23.22
CA THR A 21 -16.90 15.35 -22.79
C THR A 21 -18.43 15.34 -22.98
N GLY A 22 -18.98 14.22 -23.40
CA GLY A 22 -20.40 14.02 -23.62
C GLY A 22 -21.22 13.96 -22.32
N PRO A 23 -22.55 14.05 -22.45
CA PRO A 23 -23.46 13.95 -21.31
C PRO A 23 -23.73 12.51 -20.89
N GLU A 24 -23.41 11.54 -21.74
CA GLU A 24 -23.58 10.12 -21.48
C GLU A 24 -22.25 9.53 -21.03
N ARG A 25 -22.31 8.61 -20.07
CA ARG A 25 -21.12 7.94 -19.57
C ARG A 25 -20.52 7.03 -20.64
N LEU A 26 -19.24 7.22 -20.96
CA LEU A 26 -18.48 6.34 -21.84
C LEU A 26 -18.23 4.99 -21.17
N LEU A 27 -18.61 3.90 -21.86
CA LEU A 27 -18.31 2.55 -21.43
C LEU A 27 -16.90 2.16 -21.89
N LEU A 28 -15.95 2.22 -20.96
CA LEU A 28 -14.54 1.86 -21.18
C LEU A 28 -14.24 0.37 -20.93
N SER A 29 -15.24 -0.45 -20.62
CA SER A 29 -15.05 -1.88 -20.39
C SER A 29 -16.32 -2.69 -20.63
N GLY A 30 -16.14 -3.97 -20.95
CA GLY A 30 -17.23 -4.92 -21.20
C GLY A 30 -17.77 -5.63 -19.96
N ALA A 31 -18.73 -6.54 -20.20
CA ALA A 31 -19.39 -7.32 -19.15
C ALA A 31 -18.42 -8.20 -18.34
N GLU A 32 -17.37 -8.73 -18.98
CA GLU A 32 -16.36 -9.53 -18.31
C GLU A 32 -15.52 -8.72 -17.31
N ASP A 33 -15.21 -7.45 -17.64
CA ASP A 33 -14.51 -6.59 -16.69
C ASP A 33 -15.44 -6.11 -15.58
N PHE A 34 -16.70 -5.82 -15.89
CA PHE A 34 -17.70 -5.49 -14.87
C PHE A 34 -17.91 -6.63 -13.87
N ASP A 35 -17.91 -7.89 -14.33
CA ASP A 35 -17.97 -9.06 -13.45
C ASP A 35 -16.71 -9.18 -12.57
N ARG A 36 -15.52 -8.90 -13.13
CA ARG A 36 -14.27 -8.84 -12.34
C ARG A 36 -14.29 -7.73 -11.30
N VAL A 37 -14.73 -6.51 -11.65
CA VAL A 37 -14.89 -5.41 -10.71
C VAL A 37 -15.90 -5.78 -9.62
N ASP A 38 -16.99 -6.46 -9.97
CA ASP A 38 -17.97 -6.97 -8.99
C ASP A 38 -17.34 -7.98 -8.02
N ALA A 39 -16.44 -8.83 -8.49
CA ALA A 39 -15.65 -9.72 -7.63
C ALA A 39 -14.70 -8.94 -6.71
N VAL A 40 -14.04 -7.88 -7.21
CA VAL A 40 -13.17 -7.02 -6.39
C VAL A 40 -13.97 -6.27 -5.32
N ARG A 41 -15.15 -5.75 -5.67
CA ARG A 41 -16.09 -5.16 -4.71
C ARG A 41 -16.49 -6.19 -3.64
N ALA A 42 -16.81 -7.41 -4.04
CA ALA A 42 -17.18 -8.48 -3.10
C ALA A 42 -16.02 -8.89 -2.18
N ALA A 43 -14.77 -8.80 -2.64
CA ALA A 43 -13.59 -9.06 -1.83
C ALA A 43 -13.27 -7.89 -0.86
N SER A 44 -13.71 -6.67 -1.15
CA SER A 44 -13.38 -5.47 -0.39
C SER A 44 -14.28 -5.26 0.83
N ASP A 45 -13.75 -4.63 1.88
CA ASP A 45 -14.52 -4.31 3.08
C ASP A 45 -15.23 -2.96 2.94
N ALA A 46 -14.62 -2.03 2.20
CA ALA A 46 -15.21 -0.74 1.84
C ALA A 46 -14.94 -0.37 0.38
N ILE A 47 -15.83 0.45 -0.20
CA ILE A 47 -15.70 1.06 -1.53
C ILE A 47 -15.78 2.58 -1.37
N LEU A 48 -14.78 3.31 -1.87
CA LEU A 48 -14.65 4.75 -1.76
C LEU A 48 -14.70 5.44 -3.11
N VAL A 49 -15.44 6.56 -3.16
CA VAL A 49 -15.44 7.51 -4.28
C VAL A 49 -15.40 8.95 -3.79
N GLY A 50 -14.82 9.84 -4.60
CA GLY A 50 -14.95 11.28 -4.40
C GLY A 50 -16.33 11.81 -4.80
N ALA A 51 -16.77 12.90 -4.18
CA ALA A 51 -18.06 13.52 -4.49
C ALA A 51 -18.17 14.08 -5.93
N GLY A 52 -17.04 14.30 -6.62
CA GLY A 52 -17.05 14.60 -8.06
C GLY A 52 -17.65 13.46 -8.88
N THR A 53 -17.25 12.23 -8.60
CA THR A 53 -17.78 11.01 -9.23
C THR A 53 -19.24 10.77 -8.87
N LEU A 54 -19.66 11.09 -7.63
CA LEU A 54 -21.08 11.03 -7.28
C LEU A 54 -21.92 11.96 -8.17
N ARG A 55 -21.47 13.20 -8.37
CA ARG A 55 -22.19 14.17 -9.21
C ARG A 55 -22.22 13.81 -10.69
N ALA A 56 -21.12 13.26 -11.22
CA ALA A 56 -21.02 12.89 -12.62
C ALA A 56 -21.77 11.58 -12.93
N ASP A 57 -21.54 10.52 -12.14
CA ASP A 57 -21.90 9.16 -12.53
C ASP A 57 -23.11 8.59 -11.75
N ARG A 58 -23.53 9.27 -10.68
CA ARG A 58 -24.59 8.83 -9.74
C ARG A 58 -24.50 7.34 -9.37
N PRO A 59 -23.32 6.84 -8.94
CA PRO A 59 -23.06 5.42 -8.85
C PRO A 59 -23.73 4.78 -7.63
N ARG A 60 -24.30 3.59 -7.82
CA ARG A 60 -24.87 2.80 -6.71
C ARG A 60 -23.81 2.13 -5.82
N LEU A 61 -22.62 1.84 -6.37
CA LEU A 61 -21.51 1.11 -5.71
C LEU A 61 -21.95 -0.16 -4.97
N LEU A 62 -22.50 -1.12 -5.71
CA LEU A 62 -23.00 -2.38 -5.15
C LEU A 62 -22.14 -3.55 -5.62
N VAL A 63 -22.19 -4.62 -4.82
CA VAL A 63 -21.99 -5.98 -5.32
C VAL A 63 -23.29 -6.41 -5.98
N ASN A 64 -23.28 -6.52 -7.30
CA ASN A 64 -24.43 -6.86 -8.13
C ASN A 64 -24.77 -8.34 -8.03
N SER A 65 -23.77 -9.24 -8.07
CA SER A 65 -24.02 -10.69 -8.04
C SER A 65 -24.70 -11.12 -6.73
N PRO A 66 -25.90 -11.75 -6.79
CA PRO A 66 -26.54 -12.36 -5.63
C PRO A 66 -25.67 -13.42 -4.96
N GLN A 67 -24.95 -14.23 -5.75
CA GLN A 67 -24.08 -15.30 -5.24
C GLN A 67 -22.90 -14.73 -4.45
N ARG A 68 -22.27 -13.65 -4.95
CA ARG A 68 -21.19 -12.97 -4.22
C ARG A 68 -21.69 -12.34 -2.92
N ARG A 69 -22.90 -11.78 -2.91
CA ARG A 69 -23.54 -11.24 -1.70
C ARG A 69 -23.83 -12.35 -0.68
N ALA A 70 -24.40 -13.47 -1.13
CA ALA A 70 -24.66 -14.63 -0.28
C ALA A 70 -23.36 -15.16 0.34
N LYS A 71 -22.31 -15.35 -0.48
CA LYS A 71 -20.99 -15.76 0.02
C LYS A 71 -20.43 -14.81 1.08
N ARG A 72 -20.57 -13.50 0.92
CA ARG A 72 -20.12 -12.54 1.93
C ARG A 72 -20.83 -12.77 3.27
N VAL A 73 -22.14 -13.00 3.23
CA VAL A 73 -22.93 -13.29 4.43
C VAL A 73 -22.51 -14.61 5.08
N ASP A 74 -22.28 -15.65 4.27
CA ASP A 74 -21.78 -16.94 4.75
C ASP A 74 -20.39 -16.81 5.42
N ASP A 75 -19.54 -15.91 4.90
CA ASP A 75 -18.23 -15.58 5.47
C ASP A 75 -18.32 -14.61 6.68
N GLY A 76 -19.53 -14.32 7.19
CA GLY A 76 -19.77 -13.45 8.35
C GLY A 76 -19.61 -11.95 8.07
N ARG A 77 -19.65 -11.53 6.80
CA ARG A 77 -19.50 -10.14 6.36
C ARG A 77 -20.84 -9.56 5.90
N PRO A 78 -21.05 -8.23 5.98
CA PRO A 78 -22.24 -7.62 5.41
C PRO A 78 -22.35 -7.90 3.91
N ALA A 79 -23.57 -8.13 3.41
CA ALA A 79 -23.83 -8.43 2.00
C ALA A 79 -23.24 -7.39 1.03
N TYR A 80 -23.18 -6.12 1.47
CA TYR A 80 -22.50 -5.04 0.75
C TYR A 80 -21.30 -4.54 1.55
N PRO A 81 -20.19 -4.16 0.90
CA PRO A 81 -19.12 -3.38 1.53
C PRO A 81 -19.64 -2.06 2.08
N LEU A 82 -18.93 -1.49 3.06
CA LEU A 82 -19.16 -0.13 3.52
C LEU A 82 -18.97 0.85 2.35
N LYS A 83 -19.94 1.72 2.11
CA LYS A 83 -19.86 2.73 1.05
C LYS A 83 -19.33 4.04 1.60
N VAL A 84 -18.24 4.53 1.04
CA VAL A 84 -17.53 5.72 1.53
C VAL A 84 -17.56 6.83 0.48
N ALA A 85 -18.00 8.01 0.88
CA ALA A 85 -17.93 9.21 0.07
C ALA A 85 -16.95 10.22 0.69
N VAL A 86 -16.13 10.86 -0.14
CA VAL A 86 -15.19 11.91 0.30
C VAL A 86 -15.54 13.25 -0.35
N THR A 87 -15.67 14.31 0.46
CA THR A 87 -16.00 15.65 -0.02
C THR A 87 -15.36 16.73 0.83
N ALA A 88 -14.79 17.78 0.23
CA ALA A 88 -14.32 18.93 1.01
C ALA A 88 -15.45 19.93 1.35
N SER A 89 -16.47 20.04 0.50
CA SER A 89 -17.50 21.07 0.64
C SER A 89 -18.75 20.60 1.40
N GLY A 90 -18.88 19.30 1.64
CA GLY A 90 -20.13 18.69 2.11
C GLY A 90 -21.26 18.74 1.07
N ASP A 91 -20.97 19.14 -0.17
CA ASP A 91 -21.98 19.29 -1.22
C ASP A 91 -22.34 17.95 -1.86
N LEU A 92 -23.35 17.30 -1.27
CA LEU A 92 -23.86 15.99 -1.69
C LEU A 92 -25.35 16.10 -2.02
N ASP A 93 -25.78 15.49 -3.13
CA ASP A 93 -27.20 15.37 -3.50
C ASP A 93 -27.84 14.22 -2.70
N PRO A 94 -28.79 14.48 -1.79
CA PRO A 94 -29.47 13.42 -1.05
C PRO A 94 -30.31 12.49 -1.95
N GLY A 95 -30.68 12.93 -3.17
CA GLY A 95 -31.36 12.11 -4.16
C GLY A 95 -30.45 11.15 -4.93
N ASP A 96 -29.15 11.11 -4.64
CA ASP A 96 -28.23 10.18 -5.31
C ASP A 96 -28.57 8.70 -4.98
N PRO A 97 -28.60 7.79 -5.97
CA PRO A 97 -28.77 6.35 -5.74
C PRO A 97 -27.75 5.73 -4.76
N PHE A 98 -26.60 6.38 -4.56
CA PHE A 98 -25.65 6.03 -3.52
C PHE A 98 -26.28 5.98 -2.12
N TRP A 99 -27.20 6.89 -1.78
CA TRP A 99 -27.79 6.96 -0.43
C TRP A 99 -28.94 5.98 -0.22
N THR A 100 -29.61 5.58 -1.30
CA THR A 100 -30.85 4.77 -1.24
C THR A 100 -30.65 3.28 -1.47
N THR A 101 -29.45 2.86 -1.88
CA THR A 101 -29.13 1.46 -2.19
C THR A 101 -27.93 0.92 -1.40
N GLY A 102 -27.86 -0.40 -1.22
CA GLY A 102 -26.74 -1.08 -0.55
C GLY A 102 -26.86 -1.15 0.97
N GLY A 103 -25.72 -1.16 1.65
CA GLY A 103 -25.61 -1.25 3.12
C GLY A 103 -25.23 0.08 3.77
N GLU A 104 -24.41 0.01 4.81
CA GLU A 104 -23.91 1.17 5.57
C GLU A 104 -23.17 2.18 4.68
N ARG A 105 -23.25 3.46 5.05
CA ARG A 105 -22.61 4.56 4.35
C ARG A 105 -21.88 5.48 5.31
N LEU A 106 -20.75 6.00 4.86
CA LEU A 106 -19.87 6.90 5.59
C LEU A 106 -19.45 8.06 4.69
N VAL A 107 -19.41 9.27 5.25
CA VAL A 107 -18.93 10.48 4.60
C VAL A 107 -17.75 11.02 5.37
N TYR A 108 -16.61 11.17 4.70
CA TYR A 108 -15.49 11.95 5.19
C TYR A 108 -15.51 13.34 4.58
N THR A 109 -15.34 14.35 5.43
CA THR A 109 -15.34 15.75 5.02
C THR A 109 -14.39 16.59 5.86
N THR A 110 -14.17 17.83 5.45
CA THR A 110 -13.55 18.86 6.29
C THR A 110 -14.53 19.37 7.35
N GLU A 111 -14.01 20.07 8.36
CA GLU A 111 -14.79 20.82 9.36
C GLU A 111 -15.79 21.78 8.71
N SER A 112 -15.38 22.51 7.67
CA SER A 112 -16.25 23.46 6.97
C SER A 112 -17.36 22.78 6.18
N GLY A 113 -17.10 21.59 5.61
CA GLY A 113 -18.11 20.80 4.90
C GLY A 113 -19.05 20.01 5.82
N ALA A 114 -18.67 19.77 7.08
CA ALA A 114 -19.36 18.86 8.00
C ALA A 114 -20.82 19.25 8.25
N THR A 115 -21.09 20.53 8.52
CA THR A 115 -22.46 21.02 8.74
C THR A 115 -23.33 20.76 7.52
N ARG A 116 -22.85 21.10 6.32
CA ARG A 116 -23.59 20.91 5.06
C ARG A 116 -23.86 19.43 4.79
N ALA A 117 -22.85 18.57 4.97
CA ALA A 117 -22.99 17.13 4.80
C ALA A 117 -24.02 16.53 5.77
N ARG A 118 -23.95 16.87 7.07
CA ARG A 118 -24.92 16.39 8.07
C ARG A 118 -26.34 16.84 7.76
N THR A 119 -26.53 18.10 7.38
CA THR A 119 -27.85 18.61 7.01
C THR A 119 -28.45 17.87 5.81
N ARG A 120 -27.62 17.53 4.81
CA ARG A 120 -28.14 16.91 3.58
C ARG A 120 -28.28 15.40 3.65
N VAL A 121 -27.30 14.70 4.22
CA VAL A 121 -27.23 13.23 4.16
C VAL A 121 -27.02 12.57 5.52
N GLY A 122 -27.04 13.32 6.63
CA GLY A 122 -26.81 12.77 7.97
C GLY A 122 -27.84 11.74 8.44
N GLY A 123 -29.03 11.71 7.82
CA GLY A 123 -30.02 10.65 8.05
C GLY A 123 -29.75 9.36 7.27
N ALA A 124 -28.85 9.38 6.30
CA ALA A 124 -28.52 8.26 5.41
C ALA A 124 -27.08 7.74 5.58
N ALA A 125 -26.19 8.52 6.17
CA ALA A 125 -24.78 8.20 6.35
C ALA A 125 -24.19 8.87 7.60
N ASP A 126 -23.25 8.18 8.23
CA ASP A 126 -22.39 8.79 9.25
C ASP A 126 -21.49 9.86 8.61
N VAL A 127 -21.25 10.98 9.30
CA VAL A 127 -20.42 12.09 8.79
C VAL A 127 -19.26 12.37 9.74
N VAL A 128 -18.05 12.12 9.27
CA VAL A 128 -16.78 12.33 10.00
C VAL A 128 -16.05 13.54 9.43
N ALA A 129 -15.71 14.48 10.31
CA ALA A 129 -14.89 15.63 9.98
C ALA A 129 -13.43 15.33 10.32
N LEU A 130 -12.52 15.46 9.35
CA LEU A 130 -11.09 15.12 9.50
C LEU A 130 -10.20 16.32 9.88
N GLY A 131 -10.76 17.53 9.90
CA GLY A 131 -10.03 18.77 10.17
C GLY A 131 -10.26 19.83 9.09
N ARG A 132 -9.37 20.82 9.02
CA ARG A 132 -9.45 21.93 8.04
C ARG A 132 -9.28 21.45 6.58
N HIS A 133 -8.48 20.41 6.38
CA HIS A 133 -8.25 19.74 5.10
C HIS A 133 -8.59 18.25 5.23
N LEU A 134 -8.72 17.56 4.10
CA LEU A 134 -8.89 16.11 4.09
C LEU A 134 -7.55 15.45 4.43
N ASP A 135 -7.43 14.98 5.66
CA ASP A 135 -6.29 14.16 6.10
C ASP A 135 -6.54 12.69 5.71
N TRP A 136 -5.87 12.27 4.64
CA TRP A 136 -5.99 10.89 4.13
C TRP A 136 -5.41 9.84 5.08
N ALA A 137 -4.40 10.18 5.89
CA ALA A 137 -3.86 9.24 6.86
C ALA A 137 -4.88 9.01 7.98
N ALA A 138 -5.43 10.08 8.54
CA ALA A 138 -6.48 10.00 9.56
C ALA A 138 -7.75 9.28 9.04
N LEU A 139 -8.11 9.49 7.77
CA LEU A 139 -9.20 8.76 7.12
C LEU A 139 -8.95 7.26 7.12
N LEU A 140 -7.76 6.83 6.68
CA LEU A 140 -7.39 5.42 6.63
C LEU A 140 -7.31 4.80 8.03
N ASP A 141 -6.85 5.56 9.02
CA ASP A 141 -6.82 5.11 10.42
C ASP A 141 -8.22 4.93 11.00
N ASP A 142 -9.16 5.84 10.73
CA ASP A 142 -10.57 5.69 11.14
C ASP A 142 -11.23 4.49 10.44
N LEU A 143 -10.97 4.28 9.15
CA LEU A 143 -11.44 3.09 8.44
C LEU A 143 -10.87 1.79 9.05
N ALA A 144 -9.58 1.75 9.38
CA ALA A 144 -8.98 0.60 10.05
C ALA A 144 -9.61 0.35 11.42
N ALA A 145 -9.87 1.40 12.20
CA ALA A 145 -10.55 1.31 13.50
C ALA A 145 -11.98 0.76 13.36
N ARG A 146 -12.65 1.00 12.22
CA ARG A 146 -13.94 0.41 11.85
C ARG A 146 -13.84 -1.02 11.29
N GLY A 147 -12.66 -1.63 11.30
CA GLY A 147 -12.43 -3.00 10.84
C GLY A 147 -12.25 -3.14 9.32
N VAL A 148 -12.11 -2.03 8.57
CA VAL A 148 -11.81 -2.09 7.14
C VAL A 148 -10.37 -2.53 6.94
N ARG A 149 -10.16 -3.68 6.30
CA ARG A 149 -8.82 -4.19 5.96
C ARG A 149 -8.49 -4.01 4.49
N ARG A 150 -9.49 -4.05 3.62
CA ARG A 150 -9.35 -3.78 2.17
C ARG A 150 -10.28 -2.66 1.73
N LEU A 151 -9.69 -1.58 1.23
CA LEU A 151 -10.37 -0.43 0.67
C LEU A 151 -10.23 -0.43 -0.86
N LEU A 152 -11.35 -0.52 -1.57
CA LEU A 152 -11.40 -0.28 -3.01
C LEU A 152 -11.71 1.19 -3.28
N VAL A 153 -10.91 1.86 -4.09
CA VAL A 153 -11.13 3.24 -4.49
C VAL A 153 -11.44 3.28 -5.99
N GLU A 154 -12.70 3.44 -6.35
CA GLU A 154 -13.16 3.35 -7.74
C GLU A 154 -13.17 4.70 -8.47
N GLY A 155 -12.98 5.82 -7.77
CA GLY A 155 -12.96 7.07 -8.52
C GLY A 155 -12.88 8.39 -7.76
N GLY A 156 -12.86 9.38 -8.64
CA GLY A 156 -12.39 10.74 -8.50
C GLY A 156 -10.95 10.78 -8.96
N ALA A 157 -10.68 11.30 -10.18
CA ALA A 157 -9.31 11.53 -10.66
C ALA A 157 -8.45 12.25 -9.60
N HIS A 158 -9.06 13.21 -8.90
CA HIS A 158 -8.44 13.92 -7.78
C HIS A 158 -8.10 13.01 -6.58
N VAL A 159 -9.01 12.10 -6.21
CA VAL A 159 -8.80 11.13 -5.10
C VAL A 159 -7.67 10.16 -5.44
N HIS A 160 -7.69 9.59 -6.64
CA HIS A 160 -6.61 8.71 -7.13
C HIS A 160 -5.27 9.44 -7.15
N THR A 161 -5.26 10.67 -7.66
CA THR A 161 -4.05 11.52 -7.70
C THR A 161 -3.50 11.77 -6.29
N GLN A 162 -4.34 12.16 -5.33
CA GLN A 162 -3.91 12.43 -3.95
C GLN A 162 -3.36 11.18 -3.26
N LEU A 163 -4.03 10.04 -3.37
CA LEU A 163 -3.58 8.80 -2.75
C LEU A 163 -2.23 8.32 -3.30
N LEU A 164 -1.98 8.51 -4.60
CA LEU A 164 -0.68 8.21 -5.20
C LEU A 164 0.40 9.21 -4.77
N GLN A 165 0.11 10.50 -4.78
CA GLN A 165 1.06 11.55 -4.38
C GLN A 165 1.50 11.39 -2.93
N LEU A 166 0.58 10.98 -2.05
CA LEU A 166 0.84 10.75 -0.64
C LEU A 166 1.45 9.37 -0.35
N GLY A 167 1.65 8.50 -1.36
CA GLY A 167 2.19 7.15 -1.15
C GLY A 167 1.26 6.22 -0.36
N LEU A 168 -0.05 6.48 -0.41
CA LEU A 168 -1.08 5.78 0.37
C LEU A 168 -1.80 4.69 -0.43
N ALA A 169 -1.62 4.63 -1.75
CA ALA A 169 -2.13 3.53 -2.57
C ALA A 169 -1.19 2.31 -2.48
N ASP A 170 -1.75 1.13 -2.22
CA ASP A 170 -0.99 -0.13 -2.21
C ASP A 170 -0.91 -0.77 -3.59
N GLU A 171 -1.95 -0.57 -4.39
CA GLU A 171 -2.08 -1.20 -5.69
C GLU A 171 -2.93 -0.35 -6.63
N LEU A 172 -2.63 -0.41 -7.92
CA LEU A 172 -3.45 0.14 -8.99
C LEU A 172 -3.88 -0.99 -9.93
N ARG A 173 -5.18 -1.22 -10.05
CA ARG A 173 -5.81 -2.02 -11.10
C ARG A 173 -6.28 -1.08 -12.22
N LEU A 174 -5.72 -1.23 -13.40
CA LEU A 174 -6.05 -0.41 -14.56
C LEU A 174 -6.56 -1.28 -15.70
N ALA A 175 -7.82 -1.10 -16.09
CA ALA A 175 -8.35 -1.63 -17.34
C ALA A 175 -8.11 -0.60 -18.45
N VAL A 176 -7.55 -1.04 -19.58
CA VAL A 176 -7.28 -0.18 -20.74
C VAL A 176 -8.13 -0.64 -21.91
N ALA A 177 -9.09 0.21 -22.29
CA ALA A 177 -9.99 0.03 -23.41
C ALA A 177 -9.26 0.25 -24.74
N PRO A 178 -9.55 -0.53 -25.80
CA PRO A 178 -8.90 -0.40 -27.10
C PRO A 178 -9.46 0.77 -27.93
N LEU A 179 -9.65 1.95 -27.31
CA LEU A 179 -10.14 3.17 -27.97
C LEU A 179 -9.33 4.39 -27.54
N VAL A 180 -9.37 5.45 -28.34
CA VAL A 180 -8.77 6.76 -28.03
C VAL A 180 -9.90 7.78 -27.91
N VAL A 181 -9.92 8.56 -26.82
CA VAL A 181 -10.89 9.66 -26.66
C VAL A 181 -10.36 10.91 -27.35
N GLY A 182 -9.12 11.32 -27.05
CA GLY A 182 -8.44 12.41 -27.79
C GLY A 182 -9.01 13.81 -27.57
N GLU A 183 -10.03 13.97 -26.73
CA GLU A 183 -10.63 15.27 -26.41
C GLU A 183 -9.82 16.00 -25.33
N PRO A 184 -9.43 17.28 -25.55
CA PRO A 184 -8.65 18.04 -24.57
C PRO A 184 -9.36 18.24 -23.22
N GLY A 185 -10.69 18.28 -23.22
CA GLY A 185 -11.52 18.47 -22.03
C GLY A 185 -11.90 17.18 -21.31
N ALA A 186 -11.56 16.01 -21.86
CA ALA A 186 -11.93 14.73 -21.28
C ALA A 186 -11.22 14.49 -19.93
N PRO A 187 -11.93 13.97 -18.91
CA PRO A 187 -11.36 13.73 -17.60
C PRO A 187 -10.26 12.66 -17.69
N ARG A 188 -9.04 13.01 -17.26
CA ARG A 188 -7.91 12.06 -17.19
C ARG A 188 -7.92 11.31 -15.86
N LEU A 189 -7.38 10.09 -15.85
CA LEU A 189 -7.25 9.27 -14.63
C LEU A 189 -6.47 10.01 -13.52
N PHE A 190 -5.35 10.63 -13.90
CA PHE A 190 -4.49 11.35 -12.98
C PHE A 190 -4.39 12.81 -13.38
N GLY A 191 -4.46 13.68 -12.37
CA GLY A 191 -4.24 15.11 -12.51
C GLY A 191 -2.76 15.49 -12.40
N PRO A 192 -2.45 16.79 -12.53
CA PRO A 192 -1.10 17.30 -12.32
C PRO A 192 -0.66 17.13 -10.85
N GLY A 193 0.64 16.93 -10.67
CA GLY A 193 1.34 17.15 -9.40
C GLY A 193 2.57 16.26 -9.22
N SER A 194 3.11 16.24 -8.01
CA SER A 194 4.41 15.65 -7.70
C SER A 194 4.26 14.21 -7.20
N TYR A 195 4.65 13.24 -8.03
CA TYR A 195 4.61 11.83 -7.68
C TYR A 195 5.90 11.39 -6.96
N PRO A 196 5.83 10.48 -5.98
CA PRO A 196 7.00 9.93 -5.30
C PRO A 196 8.03 9.39 -6.31
N GLY A 197 9.31 9.73 -6.14
CA GLY A 197 10.41 9.32 -7.02
C GLY A 197 10.46 10.02 -8.39
N GLY A 198 9.49 10.88 -8.70
CA GLY A 198 9.45 11.68 -9.93
C GLY A 198 9.44 10.82 -11.21
N PRO A 199 9.98 11.32 -12.34
CA PRO A 199 9.86 10.66 -13.65
C PRO A 199 10.64 9.35 -13.77
N ARG A 200 11.54 9.05 -12.83
CA ARG A 200 12.30 7.79 -12.79
C ARG A 200 11.57 6.68 -12.05
N SER A 201 10.55 7.03 -11.26
CA SER A 201 9.77 6.06 -10.52
C SER A 201 9.01 5.14 -11.47
N ARG A 202 9.21 3.83 -11.32
CA ARG A 202 8.48 2.81 -12.05
C ARG A 202 7.71 1.94 -11.08
N MET A 203 6.39 1.86 -11.25
CA MET A 203 5.61 0.85 -10.56
C MET A 203 5.97 -0.55 -11.04
N ARG A 204 5.86 -1.53 -10.15
CA ARG A 204 6.03 -2.95 -10.48
C ARG A 204 4.76 -3.49 -11.10
N VAL A 205 4.87 -4.16 -12.25
CA VAL A 205 3.77 -4.94 -12.81
C VAL A 205 3.59 -6.21 -11.97
N LEU A 206 2.41 -6.38 -11.38
CA LEU A 206 2.04 -7.57 -10.62
C LEU A 206 1.42 -8.65 -11.51
N ALA A 207 0.55 -8.24 -12.42
CA ALA A 207 -0.14 -9.12 -13.37
C ALA A 207 -0.67 -8.31 -14.55
N THR A 208 -0.70 -8.94 -15.74
CA THR A 208 -1.35 -8.40 -16.94
C THR A 208 -2.23 -9.49 -17.54
N GLU A 209 -3.50 -9.18 -17.75
CA GLU A 209 -4.49 -10.13 -18.27
C GLU A 209 -5.35 -9.47 -19.35
N ARG A 210 -5.72 -10.25 -20.38
CA ARG A 210 -6.77 -9.85 -21.32
C ARG A 210 -8.14 -10.21 -20.74
N VAL A 211 -9.08 -9.28 -20.80
CA VAL A 211 -10.44 -9.41 -20.27
C VAL A 211 -11.42 -8.95 -21.33
N GLY A 212 -12.06 -9.90 -22.04
CA GLY A 212 -12.82 -9.55 -23.24
C GLY A 212 -11.92 -8.85 -24.27
N ASP A 213 -12.22 -7.58 -24.55
CA ASP A 213 -11.46 -6.70 -25.45
C ASP A 213 -10.51 -5.73 -24.74
N VAL A 214 -10.50 -5.67 -23.40
CA VAL A 214 -9.61 -4.78 -22.63
C VAL A 214 -8.38 -5.51 -22.08
N ILE A 215 -7.33 -4.75 -21.77
CA ILE A 215 -6.17 -5.24 -21.00
C ILE A 215 -6.27 -4.71 -19.58
N VAL A 216 -6.27 -5.62 -18.60
CA VAL A 216 -6.23 -5.27 -17.18
C VAL A 216 -4.83 -5.52 -16.65
N THR A 217 -4.19 -4.47 -16.15
CA THR A 217 -2.88 -4.57 -15.50
C THR A 217 -2.98 -4.14 -14.04
N ARG A 218 -2.34 -4.91 -13.16
CA ARG A 218 -2.18 -4.60 -11.74
C ARG A 218 -0.76 -4.11 -11.49
N TYR A 219 -0.62 -3.00 -10.79
CA TYR A 219 0.65 -2.36 -10.46
C TYR A 219 0.80 -2.15 -8.95
N ALA A 220 2.02 -2.21 -8.44
CA ALA A 220 2.36 -1.79 -7.07
C ALA A 220 3.40 -0.66 -7.09
N PRO A 221 3.25 0.38 -6.25
CA PRO A 221 4.30 1.37 -6.03
C PRO A 221 5.56 0.75 -5.44
N THR A 222 6.71 1.30 -5.83
CA THR A 222 8.05 0.78 -5.47
C THR A 222 8.91 1.83 -4.77
N VAL A 223 8.54 3.11 -4.82
CA VAL A 223 9.32 4.19 -4.19
C VAL A 223 9.19 4.12 -2.67
N PRO A 224 10.30 3.98 -1.92
CA PRO A 224 10.29 4.01 -0.46
C PRO A 224 9.61 5.25 0.13
N GLY A 225 9.04 5.10 1.32
CA GLY A 225 8.45 6.23 2.03
C GLY A 225 9.51 7.23 2.52
N PRO A 226 9.26 8.55 2.50
CA PRO A 226 10.25 9.54 2.92
C PRO A 226 10.36 9.72 4.44
N GLY A 227 9.55 9.03 5.24
CA GLY A 227 9.40 9.31 6.67
C GLY A 227 9.30 8.07 7.56
N ALA A 228 8.80 8.28 8.78
CA ALA A 228 8.71 7.26 9.83
C ALA A 228 7.46 6.36 9.72
N ALA A 229 6.58 6.59 8.74
CA ALA A 229 5.39 5.77 8.51
C ALA A 229 5.63 4.80 7.34
N ALA A 230 5.20 3.55 7.51
CA ALA A 230 5.32 2.54 6.47
C ALA A 230 4.34 2.78 5.30
N THR A 231 4.90 2.95 4.11
CA THR A 231 4.16 3.08 2.85
C THR A 231 3.83 1.71 2.23
N ALA A 232 3.11 1.73 1.11
CA ALA A 232 2.85 0.55 0.30
C ALA A 232 4.13 -0.13 -0.21
N ALA A 233 5.04 0.68 -0.76
CA ALA A 233 6.33 0.24 -1.25
C ALA A 233 7.15 -0.38 -0.11
N ASP A 234 7.12 0.24 1.09
CA ASP A 234 7.88 -0.29 2.21
C ASP A 234 7.43 -1.72 2.57
N ARG A 235 6.12 -1.98 2.57
CA ARG A 235 5.57 -3.32 2.79
C ARG A 235 5.94 -4.30 1.67
N HIS A 236 6.03 -3.84 0.43
CA HIS A 236 6.43 -4.68 -0.69
C HIS A 236 7.87 -5.16 -0.53
N TRP A 237 8.80 -4.24 -0.31
CA TRP A 237 10.22 -4.57 -0.18
C TRP A 237 10.52 -5.36 1.08
N LEU A 238 9.84 -5.06 2.18
CA LEU A 238 9.98 -5.85 3.41
C LEU A 238 9.41 -7.27 3.25
N ARG A 239 8.32 -7.46 2.49
CA ARG A 239 7.84 -8.80 2.12
C ARG A 239 8.89 -9.58 1.32
N LEU A 240 9.54 -8.94 0.34
CA LEU A 240 10.65 -9.55 -0.40
C LEU A 240 11.81 -9.92 0.54
N ALA A 241 12.16 -9.07 1.51
CA ALA A 241 13.15 -9.40 2.52
C ALA A 241 12.75 -10.62 3.38
N CYS A 242 11.47 -10.79 3.72
CA CYS A 242 10.97 -11.99 4.40
C CYS A 242 11.01 -13.23 3.51
N GLU A 243 10.72 -13.10 2.21
CA GLU A 243 10.83 -14.19 1.23
C GLU A 243 12.29 -14.67 1.11
N LEU A 244 13.25 -13.73 1.03
CA LEU A 244 14.69 -14.04 0.99
C LEU A 244 15.17 -14.77 2.27
N ALA A 245 14.56 -14.48 3.43
CA ALA A 245 14.90 -15.21 4.66
C ALA A 245 14.61 -16.71 4.54
N ALA A 246 13.64 -17.12 3.71
CA ALA A 246 13.35 -18.54 3.47
C ALA A 246 14.40 -19.24 2.59
N GLU A 247 15.26 -18.49 1.88
CA GLU A 247 16.37 -19.03 1.07
C GLU A 247 17.62 -19.34 1.90
N CYS A 248 17.67 -18.91 3.17
CA CYS A 248 18.82 -19.12 4.03
C CYS A 248 19.10 -20.61 4.27
N PRO A 249 20.37 -21.05 4.18
CA PRO A 249 20.77 -22.35 4.70
C PRO A 249 20.32 -22.54 6.16
N PRO A 250 19.83 -23.73 6.56
CA PRO A 250 19.38 -23.97 7.93
C PRO A 250 20.46 -23.71 8.99
N SER A 251 20.07 -23.17 10.14
CA SER A 251 20.95 -22.96 11.28
C SER A 251 20.21 -23.20 12.59
N ARG A 252 20.94 -23.67 13.61
CA ARG A 252 20.47 -23.80 15.01
C ARG A 252 21.02 -22.72 15.95
N THR A 253 21.94 -21.90 15.46
CA THR A 253 22.69 -20.94 16.28
C THR A 253 22.67 -19.53 15.69
N ALA A 254 21.87 -19.31 14.64
CA ALA A 254 21.71 -18.01 13.99
C ALA A 254 20.35 -17.93 13.31
N PHE A 255 19.74 -16.75 13.30
CA PHE A 255 18.52 -16.49 12.55
C PHE A 255 18.78 -16.50 11.03
N SER A 256 17.75 -16.91 10.29
CA SER A 256 17.58 -16.71 8.86
C SER A 256 16.95 -15.34 8.64
N VAL A 257 17.71 -14.45 7.99
CA VAL A 257 17.31 -13.07 7.73
C VAL A 257 17.49 -12.81 6.24
N GLY A 258 16.57 -12.06 5.63
CA GLY A 258 16.75 -11.46 4.31
C GLY A 258 16.77 -9.94 4.39
N ALA A 259 17.45 -9.30 3.44
CA ALA A 259 17.58 -7.86 3.34
C ALA A 259 17.59 -7.37 1.87
N VAL A 260 17.07 -6.17 1.66
CA VAL A 260 17.02 -5.50 0.35
C VAL A 260 17.42 -4.04 0.50
N VAL A 261 18.25 -3.53 -0.40
CA VAL A 261 18.66 -2.12 -0.47
C VAL A 261 17.99 -1.49 -1.69
N VAL A 262 17.23 -0.41 -1.49
CA VAL A 262 16.42 0.23 -2.55
C VAL A 262 16.71 1.71 -2.61
N ALA A 263 16.92 2.23 -3.82
CA ALA A 263 17.11 3.66 -4.07
C ALA A 263 15.81 4.46 -3.88
N ASP A 264 15.95 5.79 -3.77
CA ASP A 264 14.83 6.72 -3.62
C ASP A 264 13.85 6.76 -4.80
N ASP A 265 14.24 6.26 -5.97
CA ASP A 265 13.38 6.11 -7.15
C ASP A 265 12.68 4.74 -7.22
N GLY A 266 12.89 3.88 -6.22
CA GLY A 266 12.31 2.53 -6.16
C GLY A 266 13.11 1.46 -6.90
N THR A 267 14.31 1.78 -7.39
CA THR A 267 15.21 0.78 -7.98
C THR A 267 15.82 -0.12 -6.90
N GLU A 268 15.70 -1.44 -7.03
CA GLU A 268 16.44 -2.40 -6.22
C GLU A 268 17.93 -2.30 -6.56
N LEU A 269 18.76 -1.92 -5.58
CA LEU A 269 20.20 -1.79 -5.73
C LEU A 269 20.90 -3.13 -5.51
N ALA A 270 20.54 -3.80 -4.42
CA ALA A 270 21.05 -5.11 -4.05
C ALA A 270 20.09 -5.80 -3.08
N ARG A 271 20.27 -7.10 -2.94
CA ARG A 271 19.59 -7.93 -1.95
C ARG A 271 20.55 -8.97 -1.41
N GLY A 272 20.24 -9.54 -0.25
CA GLY A 272 21.02 -10.61 0.34
C GLY A 272 20.26 -11.32 1.44
N TYR A 273 20.77 -12.47 1.84
CA TYR A 273 20.23 -13.25 2.95
C TYR A 273 21.37 -13.82 3.81
N SER A 274 21.06 -14.23 5.03
CA SER A 274 22.06 -14.78 5.95
C SER A 274 22.66 -16.07 5.39
N ARG A 275 23.98 -16.21 5.50
CA ARG A 275 24.75 -17.37 5.00
C ARG A 275 24.65 -17.55 3.48
N GLU A 276 24.56 -16.45 2.75
CA GLU A 276 24.54 -16.47 1.29
C GLU A 276 25.92 -16.83 0.71
N GLY A 277 25.93 -17.71 -0.28
CA GLY A 277 27.15 -18.17 -0.93
C GLY A 277 28.00 -19.08 -0.03
N GLU A 278 29.32 -18.84 0.00
CA GLU A 278 30.28 -19.66 0.74
C GLU A 278 30.62 -19.12 2.15
N ASP A 279 30.03 -17.98 2.54
CA ASP A 279 30.30 -17.37 3.85
C ASP A 279 29.26 -17.83 4.89
N PRO A 280 29.61 -18.75 5.81
CA PRO A 280 28.65 -19.30 6.77
C PRO A 280 28.30 -18.34 7.91
N VAL A 281 28.89 -17.15 7.97
CA VAL A 281 28.67 -16.17 9.05
C VAL A 281 28.22 -14.80 8.53
N VAL A 282 28.06 -14.61 7.22
CA VAL A 282 27.54 -13.36 6.65
C VAL A 282 26.08 -13.15 7.08
N HIS A 283 25.78 -11.93 7.51
CA HIS A 283 24.40 -11.52 7.79
C HIS A 283 23.76 -10.92 6.54
N ALA A 284 22.43 -10.89 6.48
CA ALA A 284 21.69 -10.44 5.31
C ALA A 284 22.02 -9.01 4.87
N GLU A 285 22.07 -8.05 5.80
CA GLU A 285 22.36 -6.65 5.51
C GLU A 285 23.79 -6.47 5.01
N GLU A 286 24.73 -7.21 5.59
CA GLU A 286 26.12 -7.23 5.17
C GLU A 286 26.28 -7.83 3.76
N SER A 287 25.59 -8.93 3.47
CA SER A 287 25.60 -9.53 2.13
C SER A 287 25.04 -8.56 1.08
N ALA A 288 23.91 -7.91 1.39
CA ALA A 288 23.28 -6.97 0.47
C ALA A 288 24.16 -5.73 0.22
N LEU A 289 24.68 -5.09 1.28
CA LEU A 289 25.54 -3.91 1.16
C LEU A 289 26.90 -4.25 0.52
N GLY A 290 27.46 -5.43 0.80
CA GLY A 290 28.74 -5.87 0.24
C GLY A 290 28.76 -6.06 -1.28
N LYS A 291 27.59 -6.11 -1.92
CA LYS A 291 27.44 -6.18 -3.38
C LYS A 291 27.48 -4.80 -4.07
N LEU A 292 27.46 -3.73 -3.29
CA LEU A 292 27.46 -2.36 -3.77
C LEU A 292 28.86 -1.73 -3.64
N ALA A 293 29.14 -0.74 -4.50
CA ALA A 293 30.33 0.08 -4.33
C ALA A 293 30.21 0.90 -3.03
N ALA A 294 31.29 0.97 -2.24
CA ALA A 294 31.28 1.66 -0.95
C ALA A 294 30.98 3.17 -1.05
N ASP A 295 31.24 3.77 -2.23
CA ASP A 295 31.01 5.16 -2.57
C ASP A 295 29.78 5.36 -3.47
N ASP A 296 28.89 4.37 -3.59
CA ASP A 296 27.67 4.50 -4.39
C ASP A 296 26.82 5.67 -3.87
N PRO A 297 26.66 6.75 -4.66
CA PRO A 297 25.99 7.97 -4.19
C PRO A 297 24.51 7.74 -3.86
N ARG A 298 23.91 6.66 -4.36
CA ARG A 298 22.50 6.32 -4.11
C ARG A 298 22.27 5.86 -2.68
N LEU A 299 23.30 5.37 -1.98
CA LEU A 299 23.17 4.88 -0.59
C LEU A 299 22.72 5.98 0.38
N ALA A 300 23.10 7.24 0.13
CA ALA A 300 22.74 8.38 0.97
C ALA A 300 21.22 8.63 1.07
N THR A 301 20.47 8.24 0.04
CA THR A 301 19.00 8.34 -0.01
C THR A 301 18.31 6.97 -0.06
N ALA A 302 19.07 5.87 0.00
CA ALA A 302 18.54 4.53 -0.03
C ALA A 302 17.82 4.15 1.28
N THR A 303 16.94 3.16 1.16
CA THR A 303 16.30 2.48 2.28
C THR A 303 16.75 1.03 2.33
N VAL A 304 17.11 0.55 3.52
CA VAL A 304 17.40 -0.87 3.79
C VAL A 304 16.16 -1.51 4.42
N TYR A 305 15.67 -2.57 3.80
CA TYR A 305 14.62 -3.42 4.34
C TYR A 305 15.26 -4.66 4.92
N SER A 306 15.00 -4.98 6.18
CA SER A 306 15.50 -6.21 6.81
C SER A 306 14.38 -6.95 7.52
N SER A 307 14.25 -8.25 7.27
CA SER A 307 13.22 -9.07 7.92
C SER A 307 13.35 -9.12 9.45
N LEU A 308 14.57 -8.98 9.99
CA LEU A 308 14.87 -8.90 11.42
C LEU A 308 15.56 -7.56 11.72
N GLU A 309 15.46 -7.09 12.95
CA GLU A 309 16.21 -5.94 13.45
C GLU A 309 17.72 -6.10 13.17
N PRO A 310 18.37 -5.12 12.51
CA PRO A 310 19.81 -5.22 12.26
C PRO A 310 20.59 -5.24 13.56
N CYS A 311 21.39 -6.29 13.79
CA CYS A 311 22.03 -6.49 15.09
C CYS A 311 22.88 -5.30 15.55
N ALA A 312 22.87 -5.02 16.86
CA ALA A 312 23.77 -4.06 17.52
C ALA A 312 25.13 -4.66 17.88
N HIS A 313 25.18 -5.99 18.06
CA HIS A 313 26.37 -6.75 18.42
C HIS A 313 26.37 -8.09 17.67
N ARG A 314 27.56 -8.60 17.35
CA ARG A 314 27.71 -9.97 16.86
C ARG A 314 29.11 -10.50 17.19
N ALA A 315 29.21 -11.80 17.45
CA ALA A 315 30.48 -12.45 17.73
C ALA A 315 31.27 -12.80 16.47
N SER A 316 30.57 -12.99 15.34
CA SER A 316 31.18 -13.49 14.09
C SER A 316 32.11 -12.48 13.40
N ARG A 317 31.89 -11.18 13.58
CA ARG A 317 32.69 -10.12 12.95
C ARG A 317 32.75 -8.84 13.81
N PRO A 318 33.80 -8.00 13.69
CA PRO A 318 33.99 -6.83 14.55
C PRO A 318 32.91 -5.75 14.45
N LYS A 319 32.40 -5.49 13.23
CA LYS A 319 31.36 -4.47 13.01
C LYS A 319 29.99 -5.14 12.92
N PRO A 320 28.97 -4.72 13.69
CA PRO A 320 27.61 -5.24 13.62
C PRO A 320 26.81 -4.64 12.44
N CYS A 321 25.69 -5.24 12.05
CA CYS A 321 24.89 -4.82 10.89
C CYS A 321 24.42 -3.36 11.00
N ALA A 322 23.94 -2.94 12.18
CA ALA A 322 23.52 -1.56 12.39
C ALA A 322 24.64 -0.54 12.09
N ARG A 323 25.90 -0.86 12.42
CA ARG A 323 27.06 -0.01 12.09
C ARG A 323 27.43 -0.05 10.62
N LEU A 324 27.32 -1.21 9.97
CA LEU A 324 27.55 -1.31 8.52
C LEU A 324 26.57 -0.42 7.73
N ILE A 325 25.30 -0.39 8.13
CA ILE A 325 24.28 0.48 7.54
C ILE A 325 24.64 1.97 7.72
N VAL A 326 25.03 2.37 8.93
CA VAL A 326 25.43 3.75 9.24
C VAL A 326 26.65 4.18 8.42
N ASP A 327 27.69 3.33 8.40
CA ASP A 327 28.94 3.56 7.68
C ASP A 327 28.71 3.65 6.16
N ALA A 328 27.77 2.87 5.62
CA ALA A 328 27.37 2.93 4.21
C ALA A 328 26.62 4.22 3.83
N GLY A 329 26.30 5.09 4.80
CA GLY A 329 25.61 6.35 4.54
C GLY A 329 24.08 6.23 4.44
N VAL A 330 23.50 5.04 4.64
CA VAL A 330 22.05 4.83 4.64
C VAL A 330 21.41 5.61 5.79
N ARG A 331 20.24 6.21 5.53
CA ARG A 331 19.51 7.03 6.50
C ARG A 331 18.12 6.52 6.83
N ARG A 332 17.73 5.40 6.24
CA ARG A 332 16.41 4.82 6.48
C ARG A 332 16.46 3.29 6.50
N VAL A 333 15.88 2.70 7.55
CA VAL A 333 15.74 1.26 7.73
C VAL A 333 14.27 0.91 7.98
N VAL A 334 13.82 -0.19 7.39
CA VAL A 334 12.49 -0.75 7.60
C VAL A 334 12.63 -2.20 8.05
N THR A 335 12.00 -2.57 9.17
CA THR A 335 12.11 -3.92 9.73
C THR A 335 10.77 -4.52 10.16
N ALA A 336 10.65 -5.85 10.08
CA ALA A 336 9.42 -6.57 10.41
C ALA A 336 9.41 -7.10 11.85
N TRP A 337 10.54 -7.64 12.30
CA TRP A 337 10.65 -8.38 13.56
C TRP A 337 11.82 -7.84 14.40
N ARG A 338 11.55 -7.46 15.66
CA ARG A 338 12.60 -7.13 16.62
C ARG A 338 13.36 -8.38 17.05
N GLU A 339 14.66 -8.25 17.28
CA GLU A 339 15.48 -9.40 17.66
C GLU A 339 15.07 -9.91 19.05
N PRO A 340 14.65 -11.18 19.19
CA PRO A 340 14.31 -11.73 20.50
C PRO A 340 15.58 -12.07 21.30
N ASP A 341 15.44 -12.20 22.62
CA ASP A 341 16.54 -12.56 23.54
C ASP A 341 17.10 -14.00 23.38
N THR A 342 16.83 -14.67 22.26
CA THR A 342 17.23 -16.07 22.00
C THR A 342 18.76 -16.23 21.92
N PHE A 343 19.47 -15.28 21.31
CA PHE A 343 20.93 -15.34 21.14
C PHE A 343 21.65 -14.13 21.72
N VAL A 344 21.02 -12.95 21.71
CA VAL A 344 21.58 -11.70 22.23
C VAL A 344 20.57 -11.08 23.21
N PRO A 345 20.79 -11.20 24.53
CA PRO A 345 19.93 -10.56 25.50
C PRO A 345 19.98 -9.03 25.37
N GLY A 346 18.81 -8.38 25.30
CA GLY A 346 18.70 -6.93 25.22
C GLY A 346 19.27 -6.35 23.92
N ALA A 347 19.05 -7.04 22.79
CA ALA A 347 19.42 -6.53 21.48
C ALA A 347 18.77 -5.15 21.24
N ASP A 348 19.59 -4.16 20.82
CA ASP A 348 19.16 -2.78 20.59
C ASP A 348 19.76 -2.21 19.29
N GLY A 349 19.53 -2.93 18.19
CA GLY A 349 19.93 -2.52 16.85
C GLY A 349 19.24 -1.24 16.42
N ILE A 350 17.96 -1.12 16.74
CA ILE A 350 17.12 0.05 16.48
C ILE A 350 17.68 1.28 17.23
N GLY A 351 18.08 1.14 18.50
CA GLY A 351 18.67 2.24 19.27
C GLY A 351 20.01 2.70 18.71
N VAL A 352 20.86 1.78 18.23
CA VAL A 352 22.11 2.12 17.54
C VAL A 352 21.85 2.94 16.26
N LEU A 353 20.88 2.51 15.45
CA LEU A 353 20.48 3.21 14.23
C LEU A 353 19.90 4.60 14.53
N ALA A 354 18.95 4.68 15.48
CA ALA A 354 18.29 5.92 15.85
C ALA A 354 19.29 6.95 16.41
N SER A 355 20.23 6.51 17.26
CA SER A 355 21.29 7.37 17.81
C SER A 355 22.24 7.93 16.75
N ALA A 356 22.34 7.26 15.60
CA ALA A 356 23.11 7.72 14.44
C ALA A 356 22.27 8.55 13.45
N GLY A 357 21.02 8.88 13.78
CA GLY A 357 20.12 9.67 12.93
C GLY A 357 19.48 8.88 11.80
N VAL A 358 19.48 7.54 11.85
CA VAL A 358 18.76 6.70 10.88
C VAL A 358 17.29 6.61 11.27
N THR A 359 16.40 6.88 10.33
CA THR A 359 14.95 6.69 10.51
C THR A 359 14.64 5.20 10.45
N VAL A 360 14.20 4.63 11.57
CA VAL A 360 13.76 3.24 11.64
C VAL A 360 12.23 3.17 11.58
N VAL A 361 11.70 2.31 10.73
CA VAL A 361 10.26 2.04 10.62
C VAL A 361 9.99 0.58 10.86
N GLU A 362 9.12 0.30 11.80
CA GLU A 362 8.72 -1.04 12.16
C GLU A 362 7.39 -1.38 11.52
N VAL A 363 7.30 -2.58 10.94
CA VAL A 363 6.11 -3.07 10.24
C VAL A 363 5.70 -4.40 10.89
N PRO A 364 5.16 -4.36 12.12
CA PRO A 364 4.85 -5.56 12.90
C PRO A 364 3.82 -6.46 12.22
N GLU A 365 3.00 -5.94 11.31
CA GLU A 365 2.08 -6.77 10.51
C GLU A 365 2.78 -7.80 9.60
N LEU A 366 4.10 -7.70 9.39
CA LEU A 366 4.91 -8.67 8.66
C LEU A 366 5.79 -9.54 9.57
N ALA A 367 5.70 -9.40 10.90
CA ALA A 367 6.53 -10.15 11.84
C ALA A 367 6.37 -11.66 11.69
N ASP A 368 5.13 -12.17 11.54
CA ASP A 368 4.88 -13.61 11.34
C ASP A 368 5.59 -14.17 10.11
N ALA A 369 5.63 -13.38 9.02
CA ALA A 369 6.34 -13.77 7.80
C ALA A 369 7.86 -13.82 8.01
N ALA A 370 8.42 -12.89 8.79
CA ALA A 370 9.84 -12.89 9.15
C ALA A 370 10.22 -13.99 10.16
N VAL A 371 9.30 -14.34 11.07
CA VAL A 371 9.49 -15.40 12.06
C VAL A 371 9.38 -16.79 11.44
N LEU A 372 8.58 -16.96 10.37
CA LEU A 372 8.28 -18.27 9.79
C LEU A 372 9.52 -19.13 9.46
N PRO A 373 10.58 -18.60 8.80
CA PRO A 373 11.83 -19.35 8.56
C PRO A 373 12.62 -19.68 9.83
N ASN A 374 12.32 -19.01 10.94
CA ASN A 374 13.03 -19.08 12.23
C ASN A 374 12.25 -19.82 13.32
N ARG A 375 11.03 -20.29 13.04
CA ARG A 375 10.12 -20.88 14.04
C ARG A 375 10.77 -21.98 14.89
N HIS A 376 11.71 -22.74 14.35
CA HIS A 376 12.44 -23.80 15.05
C HIS A 376 13.42 -23.29 16.12
N LEU A 377 13.78 -22.00 16.08
CA LEU A 377 14.65 -21.33 17.05
C LEU A 377 13.83 -20.65 18.16
N VAL A 378 12.66 -20.12 17.82
CA VAL A 378 11.83 -19.32 18.75
C VAL A 378 10.85 -20.17 19.56
N ALA A 379 10.41 -21.32 19.04
CA ALA A 379 9.51 -22.25 19.74
C ALA A 379 10.20 -23.07 20.86
N ALA A 380 11.48 -22.81 21.13
CA ALA A 380 12.31 -23.57 22.08
C ALA A 380 12.66 -22.79 23.36
N ALA A 381 12.04 -21.63 23.61
CA ALA A 381 12.11 -20.99 24.93
C ALA A 381 11.09 -21.68 25.86
N PRO A 382 11.53 -22.34 26.96
CA PRO A 382 10.64 -23.02 27.90
C PRO A 382 9.68 -22.09 28.63
#